data_AF-A0A927JB96-F1
#
_entry.id   AF-A0A927JB96-F1
#
_cell.length_a   1.000
_cell.length_b   1.000
_cell.length_c   1.000
_cell.angle_alpha   90.00
_cell.angle_beta   90.00
_cell.angle_gamma   90.00
#
_symmetry.space_group_name_H-M   'P 1'
#
loop_
_entity.id
_entity.type
_entity.pdbx_description
1 polymer ?
#
loop_
_entity_poly.entity_id
_entity_poly.type
_entity_poly.pdbx_seq_one_letter_code
_entity_poly.pdbx_strand_id
1 'polypeptide(L)'
;MTTTHAPERSRHALTGTWTLTRLALRRDRIRLPLWIAGLTLFTLSSVSSFEQTYPTAADRDTVARLAELPAMIGMVGRNYQPADYHFGIMIGHQMTVMTALIFGLMSILQLVRHTRAEEEAGRAELVRSNVVGRHATLTAALIIVTGTSLIAGLLTAAGLAATGLEGITPVGSLLYGLSIAAAGIVFAGITAITVQITEFGRGATGLALATLGIAYVLRAFGDIGDNNSSWLSPLYWGQASRPYATDQRWWPLLLALGIAAALIAIGYRLSTQRDVGAGLRAARRGAATASPLLGTPLGLANRLHRASLIGWTIGMLLFGASYGMLIDGIEDMIEQIAALGDIIAQIPGSTLVDSYVAMLITFLSIVISAQAVLAVNRMHSEEAAGRAEPILATGVSRQHWMTSHLTIALGSSAILAIITAIGMGGSGALVTGDIGFLTKVLGAALAHIPAIWVAVGVAAALYGLAPRLLALGWIVPVYGIIVVYLGGILGFPEWTHRYSPFGYIPDLPAADLEWTPLIALTAIALSLAAAGIAGFRRRDLESK
;
A
#
# COMPACT_ATOMS: atom_id res chain seq x y z
N MET A 1 37.31 -2.91 -56.45
CA MET A 1 36.47 -3.69 -55.52
C MET A 1 35.48 -2.75 -54.87
N THR A 2 34.28 -2.67 -55.44
CA THR A 2 33.14 -1.94 -54.87
C THR A 2 32.53 -2.79 -53.76
N THR A 3 32.70 -2.37 -52.50
CA THR A 3 32.01 -2.94 -51.36
C THR A 3 30.53 -2.60 -51.48
N THR A 4 29.74 -3.56 -51.97
CA THR A 4 28.29 -3.55 -51.86
C THR A 4 27.92 -3.58 -50.38
N HIS A 5 27.51 -2.44 -49.83
CA HIS A 5 26.76 -2.40 -48.58
C HIS A 5 25.50 -3.25 -48.77
N ALA A 6 25.46 -4.41 -48.12
CA ALA A 6 24.21 -5.14 -47.97
C ALA A 6 23.20 -4.18 -47.33
N PRO A 7 21.95 -4.08 -47.85
CA PRO A 7 20.95 -3.23 -47.26
C PRO A 7 20.75 -3.70 -45.81
N GLU A 8 20.93 -2.81 -44.84
CA GLU A 8 20.51 -3.04 -43.47
C GLU A 8 19.04 -3.44 -43.52
N ARG A 9 18.73 -4.73 -43.33
CA ARG A 9 17.35 -5.16 -43.08
C ARG A 9 16.90 -4.32 -41.88
N SER A 10 15.97 -3.39 -42.11
CA SER A 10 15.36 -2.59 -41.07
C SER A 10 14.76 -3.54 -40.04
N ARG A 11 15.50 -3.85 -38.98
CA ARG A 11 15.03 -4.74 -37.92
C ARG A 11 13.86 -4.02 -37.27
N HIS A 12 12.64 -4.53 -37.47
CA HIS A 12 11.44 -3.92 -36.90
C HIS A 12 11.63 -3.74 -35.39
N ALA A 13 11.32 -2.56 -34.87
CA ALA A 13 11.55 -2.21 -33.47
C ALA A 13 10.76 -3.09 -32.46
N LEU A 14 9.81 -3.89 -32.97
CA LEU A 14 8.95 -4.83 -32.24
C LEU A 14 9.32 -6.31 -32.47
N THR A 15 10.44 -6.59 -33.15
CA THR A 15 10.88 -7.97 -33.38
C THR A 15 11.05 -8.69 -32.03
N GLY A 16 10.48 -9.89 -31.89
CA GLY A 16 10.57 -10.69 -30.67
C GLY A 16 9.54 -10.37 -29.57
N THR A 17 8.65 -9.38 -29.74
CA THR A 17 7.61 -9.05 -28.75
C THR A 17 6.76 -10.25 -28.36
N TRP A 18 6.25 -11.01 -29.34
CA TRP A 18 5.37 -12.16 -29.05
C TRP A 18 6.08 -13.29 -28.30
N THR A 19 7.35 -13.53 -28.61
CA THR A 19 8.18 -14.51 -27.88
C THR A 19 8.34 -14.10 -26.42
N LEU A 20 8.58 -12.81 -26.16
CA LEU A 20 8.70 -12.26 -24.81
C LEU A 20 7.36 -12.29 -24.07
N THR A 21 6.25 -11.94 -24.73
CA THR A 21 4.91 -12.04 -24.15
C THR A 21 4.60 -13.48 -23.75
N ARG A 22 4.85 -14.46 -24.63
CA ARG A 22 4.64 -15.89 -24.34
C ARG A 22 5.50 -16.37 -23.17
N LEU A 23 6.76 -15.94 -23.12
CA LEU A 23 7.67 -16.27 -22.01
C LEU A 23 7.14 -15.70 -20.69
N ALA A 24 6.73 -14.44 -20.68
CA ALA A 24 6.24 -13.79 -19.47
C ALA A 24 4.89 -14.38 -19.01
N LEU A 25 3.98 -14.74 -19.92
CA LEU A 25 2.76 -15.50 -19.60
C LEU A 25 3.08 -16.86 -18.96
N ARG A 26 4.08 -17.59 -19.47
CA ARG A 26 4.52 -18.86 -18.87
C ARG A 26 5.10 -18.68 -17.47
N ARG A 27 5.92 -17.65 -17.27
CA ARG A 27 6.53 -17.32 -15.98
C ARG A 27 5.49 -16.89 -14.96
N ASP A 28 4.42 -16.24 -15.41
CA ASP A 28 3.39 -15.69 -14.54
C ASP A 28 2.08 -16.47 -14.57
N ARG A 29 2.13 -17.75 -14.99
CA ARG A 29 0.99 -18.68 -15.03
C ARG A 29 0.26 -18.86 -13.69
N ILE A 30 0.92 -18.54 -12.57
CA ILE A 30 0.30 -18.54 -11.23
C ILE A 30 -0.07 -17.11 -10.83
N ARG A 31 0.84 -16.16 -11.03
CA ARG A 31 0.67 -14.80 -10.52
C ARG A 31 -0.43 -14.00 -11.25
N LEU A 32 -0.54 -14.13 -12.58
CA LEU A 32 -1.61 -13.42 -13.32
C LEU A 32 -3.00 -13.94 -12.93
N PRO A 33 -3.26 -15.26 -12.90
CA PRO A 33 -4.53 -15.76 -12.41
C PRO A 33 -4.82 -15.35 -10.96
N LEU A 34 -3.82 -15.32 -10.07
CA LEU A 34 -4.03 -14.86 -8.69
C LEU A 34 -4.42 -13.38 -8.62
N TRP A 35 -3.81 -12.51 -9.42
CA TRP A 35 -4.22 -11.10 -9.50
C TRP A 35 -5.64 -10.96 -10.05
N ILE A 36 -5.94 -11.64 -11.15
CA ILE A 36 -7.26 -11.62 -11.80
C ILE A 36 -8.32 -12.13 -10.82
N ALA A 37 -8.13 -13.33 -10.28
CA ALA A 37 -9.04 -13.95 -9.34
C ALA A 37 -9.18 -13.11 -8.06
N GLY A 38 -8.08 -12.62 -7.49
CA GLY A 38 -8.11 -11.78 -6.29
C GLY A 38 -8.90 -10.49 -6.49
N LEU A 39 -8.68 -9.79 -7.61
CA LEU A 39 -9.42 -8.56 -7.94
C LEU A 39 -10.90 -8.84 -8.19
N THR A 40 -11.22 -9.87 -8.98
CA THR A 40 -12.60 -10.24 -9.27
C THR A 40 -13.33 -10.71 -8.02
N LEU A 41 -12.75 -11.64 -7.26
CA LEU A 41 -13.36 -12.16 -6.03
C LEU A 41 -13.51 -11.07 -4.97
N PHE A 42 -12.56 -10.15 -4.83
CA PHE A 42 -12.67 -9.02 -3.91
C PHE A 42 -13.88 -8.13 -4.21
N THR A 43 -14.10 -7.78 -5.50
CA THR A 43 -15.29 -7.02 -5.88
C THR A 43 -16.57 -7.83 -5.68
N LEU A 44 -16.59 -9.11 -6.07
CA LEU A 44 -17.79 -9.94 -5.91
C LEU A 44 -18.13 -10.22 -4.44
N SER A 45 -17.13 -10.36 -3.57
CA SER A 45 -17.37 -10.54 -2.13
C SER A 45 -18.00 -9.30 -1.50
N SER A 46 -17.70 -8.09 -2.01
CA SER A 46 -18.32 -6.86 -1.51
C SER A 46 -19.84 -6.83 -1.74
N VAL A 47 -20.32 -7.47 -2.81
CA VAL A 47 -21.75 -7.59 -3.10
C VAL A 47 -22.46 -8.40 -2.01
N SER A 48 -21.93 -9.58 -1.70
CA SER A 48 -22.45 -10.42 -0.61
C SER A 48 -22.35 -9.72 0.74
N SER A 49 -21.28 -8.94 0.96
CA SER A 49 -21.13 -8.14 2.18
C SER A 49 -22.24 -7.09 2.28
N PHE A 50 -22.52 -6.34 1.20
CA PHE A 50 -23.57 -5.34 1.21
C PHE A 50 -24.97 -5.93 1.39
N GLU A 51 -25.25 -7.08 0.79
CA GLU A 51 -26.54 -7.76 0.96
C GLU A 51 -26.77 -8.20 2.41
N GLN A 52 -25.74 -8.72 3.08
CA GLN A 52 -25.82 -9.14 4.48
C GLN A 52 -25.86 -7.97 5.45
N THR A 53 -25.10 -6.90 5.20
CA THR A 53 -25.01 -5.75 6.11
C THR A 53 -26.15 -4.75 5.91
N TYR A 54 -26.68 -4.60 4.69
CA TYR A 54 -27.70 -3.60 4.35
C TYR A 54 -28.88 -4.22 3.57
N PRO A 55 -29.60 -5.19 4.18
CA PRO A 55 -30.64 -5.94 3.49
C PRO A 55 -31.85 -5.07 3.12
N THR A 56 -32.22 -4.09 3.95
CA THR A 56 -33.42 -3.26 3.73
C THR A 56 -33.11 -1.97 2.98
N ALA A 57 -34.11 -1.40 2.30
CA ALA A 57 -33.98 -0.09 1.65
C ALA A 57 -33.67 1.02 2.67
N ALA A 58 -34.23 0.93 3.89
CA ALA A 58 -33.97 1.88 4.96
C ALA A 58 -32.49 1.86 5.41
N ASP A 59 -31.87 0.68 5.50
CA ASP A 59 -30.44 0.56 5.81
C ASP A 59 -29.59 1.23 4.74
N ARG A 60 -29.94 1.03 3.46
CA ARG A 60 -29.23 1.62 2.33
C ARG A 60 -29.40 3.14 2.29
N ASP A 61 -30.60 3.67 2.54
CA ASP A 61 -30.84 5.12 2.62
C ASP A 61 -30.02 5.75 3.74
N THR A 62 -29.84 5.06 4.86
CA THR A 62 -28.95 5.48 5.94
C THR A 62 -27.49 5.56 5.47
N VAL A 63 -27.00 4.54 4.78
CA VAL A 63 -25.65 4.58 4.18
C VAL A 63 -25.53 5.69 3.15
N ALA A 64 -26.58 5.98 2.38
CA ALA A 64 -26.60 7.06 1.39
C ALA A 64 -26.42 8.43 2.05
N ARG A 65 -27.07 8.66 3.21
CA ARG A 65 -26.89 9.91 3.99
C ARG A 65 -25.49 10.01 4.58
N LEU A 66 -24.97 8.93 5.18
CA LEU A 66 -23.62 8.92 5.75
C LEU A 66 -22.52 9.08 4.68
N ALA A 67 -22.78 8.63 3.46
CA ALA A 67 -21.89 8.84 2.32
C ALA A 67 -21.71 10.32 1.93
N GLU A 68 -22.60 11.22 2.36
CA GLU A 68 -22.48 12.66 2.12
C GLU A 68 -21.53 13.36 3.10
N LEU A 69 -21.09 12.66 4.16
CA LEU A 69 -20.09 13.21 5.08
C LEU A 69 -18.78 13.51 4.32
N PRO A 70 -18.14 14.68 4.53
CA PRO A 70 -16.92 15.07 3.81
C PRO A 70 -15.80 14.01 3.87
N ALA A 71 -15.66 13.33 5.00
CA ALA A 71 -14.69 12.26 5.18
C ALA A 71 -15.02 11.03 4.29
N MET A 72 -16.29 10.66 4.15
CA MET A 72 -16.73 9.58 3.27
C MET A 72 -16.56 9.96 1.80
N ILE A 73 -16.92 11.19 1.42
CA ILE A 73 -16.65 11.73 0.08
C ILE A 73 -15.15 11.68 -0.24
N GLY A 74 -14.32 12.08 0.73
CA GLY A 74 -12.87 11.99 0.65
C GLY A 74 -12.35 10.57 0.48
N MET A 75 -13.01 9.57 1.08
CA MET A 75 -12.58 8.17 1.05
C MET A 75 -13.02 7.42 -0.22
N VAL A 76 -14.32 7.45 -0.52
CA VAL A 76 -14.91 6.64 -1.59
C VAL A 76 -15.36 7.44 -2.81
N GLY A 77 -15.47 8.76 -2.67
CA GLY A 77 -15.95 9.67 -3.72
C GLY A 77 -17.37 10.16 -3.46
N ARG A 78 -17.88 11.00 -4.36
CA ARG A 78 -19.24 11.53 -4.29
C ARG A 78 -20.27 10.48 -4.71
N ASN A 79 -21.36 10.44 -3.96
CA ASN A 79 -22.59 9.76 -4.40
C ASN A 79 -23.32 10.62 -5.43
N TYR A 80 -23.48 10.13 -6.65
CA TYR A 80 -24.18 10.84 -7.73
C TYR A 80 -25.68 10.49 -7.83
N GLN A 81 -26.18 9.53 -7.05
CA GLN A 81 -27.58 9.14 -7.03
C GLN A 81 -28.04 8.78 -5.60
N PRO A 82 -28.28 9.79 -4.73
CA PRO A 82 -28.64 9.56 -3.34
C PRO A 82 -30.08 9.06 -3.11
N ALA A 83 -31.03 9.40 -4.00
CA ALA A 83 -32.46 9.12 -3.80
C ALA A 83 -32.89 7.66 -4.06
N ASP A 84 -32.05 6.85 -4.72
CA ASP A 84 -32.35 5.44 -5.06
C ASP A 84 -31.07 4.61 -4.92
N TYR A 85 -30.65 4.41 -3.67
CA TYR A 85 -29.33 3.86 -3.34
C TYR A 85 -29.35 2.33 -3.26
N HIS A 86 -29.70 1.68 -4.36
CA HIS A 86 -29.69 0.22 -4.50
C HIS A 86 -28.26 -0.36 -4.62
N PHE A 87 -28.12 -1.71 -4.58
CA PHE A 87 -26.81 -2.38 -4.58
C PHE A 87 -25.91 -1.99 -5.77
N GLY A 88 -26.50 -1.81 -6.97
CA GLY A 88 -25.78 -1.24 -8.12
C GLY A 88 -25.10 0.11 -7.82
N ILE A 89 -25.82 1.10 -7.27
CA ILE A 89 -25.23 2.40 -6.90
C ILE A 89 -24.19 2.20 -5.80
N MET A 90 -24.44 1.36 -4.79
CA MET A 90 -23.46 1.09 -3.72
C MET A 90 -22.14 0.56 -4.28
N ILE A 91 -22.16 -0.38 -5.22
CA ILE A 91 -20.96 -0.90 -5.89
C ILE A 91 -20.28 0.19 -6.73
N GLY A 92 -21.05 0.91 -7.55
CA GLY A 92 -20.54 1.99 -8.39
C GLY A 92 -19.91 3.13 -7.58
N HIS A 93 -20.49 3.47 -6.45
CA HIS A 93 -20.05 4.54 -5.56
C HIS A 93 -18.88 4.09 -4.68
N GLN A 94 -19.06 3.07 -3.84
CA GLN A 94 -18.09 2.73 -2.80
C GLN A 94 -16.88 1.98 -3.34
N MET A 95 -17.07 1.11 -4.35
CA MET A 95 -16.03 0.18 -4.78
C MET A 95 -15.19 0.68 -5.96
N THR A 96 -15.66 1.65 -6.76
CA THR A 96 -14.95 2.06 -8.00
C THR A 96 -13.56 2.61 -7.72
N VAL A 97 -13.42 3.56 -6.79
CA VAL A 97 -12.11 4.17 -6.45
C VAL A 97 -11.20 3.13 -5.78
N MET A 98 -11.73 2.37 -4.82
CA MET A 98 -10.98 1.33 -4.10
C MET A 98 -10.41 0.28 -5.05
N THR A 99 -11.21 -0.25 -5.95
CA THR A 99 -10.75 -1.25 -6.93
C THR A 99 -9.82 -0.65 -7.97
N ALA A 100 -10.09 0.57 -8.45
CA ALA A 100 -9.20 1.30 -9.36
C ALA A 100 -7.78 1.50 -8.76
N LEU A 101 -7.68 1.77 -7.45
CA LEU A 101 -6.40 1.84 -6.74
C LEU A 101 -5.63 0.51 -6.80
N ILE A 102 -6.32 -0.62 -6.57
CA ILE A 102 -5.68 -1.95 -6.59
C ILE A 102 -5.28 -2.33 -8.03
N PHE A 103 -6.10 -1.99 -9.03
CA PHE A 103 -5.74 -2.15 -10.45
C PHE A 103 -4.52 -1.30 -10.84
N GLY A 104 -4.44 -0.07 -10.33
CA GLY A 104 -3.28 0.80 -10.48
C GLY A 104 -2.03 0.18 -9.86
N LEU A 105 -2.11 -0.25 -8.59
CA LEU A 105 -1.04 -0.94 -7.87
C LEU A 105 -0.56 -2.19 -8.61
N MET A 106 -1.48 -3.05 -9.04
CA MET A 106 -1.19 -4.25 -9.83
C MET A 106 -0.41 -3.89 -11.10
N SER A 107 -0.89 -2.89 -11.84
CA SER A 107 -0.30 -2.47 -13.11
C SER A 107 1.12 -1.92 -12.92
N ILE A 108 1.34 -1.13 -11.86
CA ILE A 108 2.66 -0.63 -11.48
C ILE A 108 3.62 -1.79 -11.18
N LEU A 109 3.22 -2.70 -10.29
CA LEU A 109 4.08 -3.81 -9.86
C LEU A 109 4.41 -4.78 -11.00
N GLN A 110 3.44 -5.09 -11.87
CA GLN A 110 3.67 -5.97 -13.01
C GLN A 110 4.56 -5.31 -14.07
N LEU A 111 4.32 -4.04 -14.41
CA LEU A 111 5.11 -3.38 -15.46
C LEU A 111 6.57 -3.23 -15.02
N VAL A 112 6.84 -2.81 -13.78
CA VAL A 112 8.21 -2.73 -13.24
C VAL A 112 8.87 -4.11 -13.24
N ARG A 113 8.13 -5.16 -12.87
CA ARG A 113 8.66 -6.52 -12.86
C ARG A 113 9.11 -6.98 -14.23
N HIS A 114 8.35 -6.71 -15.29
CA HIS A 114 8.67 -7.14 -16.66
C HIS A 114 9.63 -6.19 -17.39
N THR A 115 10.03 -5.10 -16.75
CA THR A 115 10.97 -4.12 -17.32
C THR A 115 12.18 -3.97 -16.40
N ARG A 116 12.15 -3.04 -15.44
CA ARG A 116 13.32 -2.69 -14.63
C ARG A 116 13.83 -3.78 -13.72
N ALA A 117 12.97 -4.63 -13.18
CA ALA A 117 13.44 -5.75 -12.38
C ALA A 117 14.22 -6.78 -13.24
N GLU A 118 13.92 -6.89 -14.55
CA GLU A 118 14.68 -7.75 -15.46
C GLU A 118 16.00 -7.11 -15.91
N GLU A 119 16.03 -5.78 -16.04
CA GLU A 119 17.27 -5.04 -16.30
C GLU A 119 18.21 -5.09 -15.09
N GLU A 120 17.71 -4.81 -13.88
CA GLU A 120 18.49 -4.85 -12.64
C GLU A 120 19.06 -6.26 -12.34
N ALA A 121 18.35 -7.31 -12.76
CA ALA A 121 18.82 -8.69 -12.62
C ALA A 121 19.80 -9.13 -13.73
N GLY A 122 20.19 -8.26 -14.66
CA GLY A 122 21.08 -8.57 -15.80
C GLY A 122 20.46 -9.46 -16.88
N ARG A 123 19.26 -10.01 -16.65
CA ARG A 123 18.58 -10.91 -17.61
C ARG A 123 18.19 -10.19 -18.90
N ALA A 124 17.82 -8.92 -18.82
CA ALA A 124 17.44 -8.14 -19.99
C ALA A 124 18.60 -7.97 -20.98
N GLU A 125 19.86 -7.95 -20.53
CA GLU A 125 21.02 -7.83 -21.41
C GLU A 125 21.22 -9.08 -22.26
N LEU A 126 21.08 -10.27 -21.65
CA LEU A 126 21.10 -11.56 -22.36
C LEU A 126 19.95 -11.71 -23.37
N VAL A 127 18.79 -11.13 -23.08
CA VAL A 127 17.66 -11.11 -24.01
C VAL A 127 17.93 -10.14 -25.18
N ARG A 128 18.52 -8.97 -24.89
CA ARG A 128 18.81 -7.94 -25.91
C ARG A 128 20.01 -8.27 -26.80
N SER A 129 20.89 -9.19 -26.39
CA SER A 129 21.95 -9.71 -27.26
C SER A 129 21.41 -10.63 -28.38
N ASN A 130 20.16 -11.08 -28.28
CA ASN A 130 19.46 -11.82 -29.32
C ASN A 130 18.74 -10.89 -30.31
N VAL A 131 18.00 -11.45 -31.28
CA VAL A 131 17.22 -10.70 -32.29
C VAL A 131 15.94 -10.12 -31.68
N VAL A 132 16.08 -9.18 -30.74
CA VAL A 132 14.99 -8.51 -30.03
C VAL A 132 15.04 -7.01 -30.34
N GLY A 133 13.90 -6.46 -30.78
CA GLY A 133 13.76 -5.05 -31.12
C GLY A 133 13.78 -4.14 -29.89
N ARG A 134 14.19 -2.88 -30.08
CA ARG A 134 14.36 -1.89 -28.98
C ARG A 134 13.11 -1.63 -28.14
N HIS A 135 11.92 -1.78 -28.73
CA HIS A 135 10.64 -1.58 -28.04
C HIS A 135 10.04 -2.89 -27.54
N ALA A 136 10.59 -4.04 -27.93
CA ALA A 136 9.92 -5.32 -27.76
C ALA A 136 9.64 -5.68 -26.30
N THR A 137 10.59 -5.42 -25.39
CA THR A 137 10.43 -5.67 -23.94
C THR A 137 9.34 -4.80 -23.33
N LEU A 138 9.34 -3.49 -23.61
CA LEU A 138 8.32 -2.56 -23.09
C LEU A 138 6.94 -2.91 -23.66
N THR A 139 6.85 -3.22 -24.95
CA THR A 139 5.60 -3.66 -25.58
C THR A 139 5.09 -4.97 -25.00
N ALA A 140 5.97 -5.96 -24.77
CA ALA A 140 5.56 -7.24 -24.18
C ALA A 140 5.01 -7.05 -22.76
N ALA A 141 5.66 -6.18 -21.96
CA ALA A 141 5.17 -5.82 -20.63
C ALA A 141 3.82 -5.10 -20.68
N LEU A 142 3.66 -4.11 -21.57
CA LEU A 142 2.39 -3.38 -21.75
C LEU A 142 1.25 -4.31 -22.21
N ILE A 143 1.50 -5.22 -23.16
CA ILE A 143 0.50 -6.21 -23.60
C ILE A 143 0.00 -7.04 -22.41
N ILE A 144 0.92 -7.50 -21.54
CA ILE A 144 0.55 -8.33 -20.39
C ILE A 144 -0.24 -7.52 -19.37
N VAL A 145 0.21 -6.32 -19.03
CA VAL A 145 -0.45 -5.48 -18.02
C VAL A 145 -1.81 -5.02 -18.51
N THR A 146 -1.91 -4.50 -19.73
CA THR A 146 -3.18 -4.08 -20.35
C THR A 146 -4.11 -5.28 -20.51
N GLY A 147 -3.62 -6.43 -20.98
CA GLY A 147 -4.41 -7.65 -21.11
C GLY A 147 -4.94 -8.13 -19.76
N THR A 148 -4.11 -8.11 -18.72
CA THR A 148 -4.51 -8.51 -17.36
C THR A 148 -5.56 -7.57 -16.79
N SER A 149 -5.39 -6.26 -16.93
CA SER A 149 -6.38 -5.26 -16.51
C SER A 149 -7.72 -5.42 -17.25
N LEU A 150 -7.68 -5.64 -18.57
CA LEU A 150 -8.90 -5.87 -19.35
C LEU A 150 -9.60 -7.18 -18.97
N ILE A 151 -8.86 -8.28 -18.85
CA ILE A 151 -9.44 -9.58 -18.46
C ILE A 151 -10.04 -9.49 -17.05
N ALA A 152 -9.31 -8.91 -16.09
CA ALA A 152 -9.83 -8.74 -14.73
C ALA A 152 -11.08 -7.85 -14.71
N GLY A 153 -11.06 -6.71 -15.41
CA GLY A 153 -12.23 -5.82 -15.51
C GLY A 153 -13.44 -6.48 -16.15
N LEU A 154 -13.25 -7.23 -17.24
CA LEU A 154 -14.33 -7.95 -17.93
C LEU A 154 -14.87 -9.13 -17.11
N LEU A 155 -14.02 -9.86 -16.39
CA LEU A 155 -14.46 -10.93 -15.49
C LEU A 155 -15.22 -10.36 -14.29
N THR A 156 -14.79 -9.23 -13.75
CA THR A 156 -15.54 -8.51 -12.71
C THR A 156 -16.89 -8.03 -13.24
N ALA A 157 -16.95 -7.48 -14.45
CA ALA A 157 -18.21 -7.10 -15.09
C ALA A 157 -19.15 -8.30 -15.28
N ALA A 158 -18.62 -9.43 -15.80
CA ALA A 158 -19.40 -10.64 -15.98
C ALA A 158 -19.91 -11.23 -14.66
N GLY A 159 -19.06 -11.25 -13.62
CA GLY A 159 -19.42 -11.72 -12.30
C GLY A 159 -20.48 -10.84 -11.63
N LEU A 160 -20.36 -9.51 -11.73
CA LEU A 160 -21.36 -8.58 -11.21
C LEU A 160 -22.69 -8.76 -11.94
N ALA A 161 -22.68 -8.78 -13.27
CA ALA A 161 -23.89 -9.00 -14.07
C ALA A 161 -24.57 -10.34 -13.77
N ALA A 162 -23.80 -11.37 -13.39
CA ALA A 162 -24.32 -12.69 -13.05
C ALA A 162 -24.93 -12.79 -11.64
N THR A 163 -24.73 -11.79 -10.78
CA THR A 163 -25.31 -11.80 -9.42
C THR A 163 -26.84 -11.70 -9.43
N GLY A 164 -27.43 -11.05 -10.44
CA GLY A 164 -28.88 -10.87 -10.56
C GLY A 164 -29.51 -9.99 -9.48
N LEU A 165 -28.69 -9.29 -8.68
CA LEU A 165 -29.16 -8.44 -7.60
C LEU A 165 -29.75 -7.11 -8.08
N GLU A 166 -30.59 -6.54 -7.23
CA GLU A 166 -31.32 -5.30 -7.51
C GLU A 166 -30.38 -4.16 -7.95
N GLY A 167 -30.68 -3.59 -9.12
CA GLY A 167 -29.95 -2.47 -9.70
C GLY A 167 -28.57 -2.80 -10.30
N ILE A 168 -28.09 -4.05 -10.20
CA ILE A 168 -26.88 -4.50 -10.89
C ILE A 168 -27.25 -4.93 -12.31
N THR A 169 -27.10 -4.00 -13.26
CA THR A 169 -27.42 -4.24 -14.68
C THR A 169 -26.18 -4.72 -15.47
N PRO A 170 -26.34 -5.50 -16.56
CA PRO A 170 -25.22 -5.90 -17.40
C PRO A 170 -24.45 -4.72 -18.01
N VAL A 171 -25.16 -3.66 -18.41
CA VAL A 171 -24.57 -2.44 -18.98
C VAL A 171 -23.78 -1.67 -17.92
N GLY A 172 -24.35 -1.50 -16.72
CA GLY A 172 -23.65 -0.86 -15.60
C GLY A 172 -22.43 -1.68 -15.14
N SER A 173 -22.52 -3.01 -15.18
CA SER A 173 -21.42 -3.92 -14.85
C SER A 173 -20.28 -3.82 -15.85
N LEU A 174 -20.59 -3.74 -17.14
CA LEU A 174 -19.59 -3.52 -18.19
C LEU A 174 -18.90 -2.17 -18.02
N LEU A 175 -19.67 -1.11 -17.76
CA LEU A 175 -19.11 0.22 -17.51
C LEU A 175 -18.20 0.23 -16.29
N TYR A 176 -18.61 -0.40 -15.18
CA TYR A 176 -17.79 -0.56 -13.99
C TYR A 176 -16.48 -1.30 -14.28
N GLY A 177 -16.55 -2.46 -14.95
CA GLY A 177 -15.39 -3.27 -15.29
C GLY A 177 -14.39 -2.56 -16.21
N LEU A 178 -14.90 -1.79 -17.19
CA LEU A 178 -14.05 -0.98 -18.07
C LEU A 178 -13.45 0.23 -17.36
N SER A 179 -14.18 0.86 -16.43
CA SER A 179 -13.67 1.95 -15.59
C SER A 179 -12.45 1.55 -14.77
N ILE A 180 -12.51 0.42 -14.06
CA ILE A 180 -11.39 -0.07 -13.25
C ILE A 180 -10.22 -0.57 -14.12
N ALA A 181 -10.51 -1.19 -15.26
CA ALA A 181 -9.49 -1.60 -16.23
C ALA A 181 -8.77 -0.38 -16.82
N ALA A 182 -9.50 0.67 -17.19
CA ALA A 182 -8.95 1.92 -17.73
C ALA A 182 -8.00 2.58 -16.73
N ALA A 183 -8.36 2.62 -15.43
CA ALA A 183 -7.46 3.11 -14.38
C ALA A 183 -6.15 2.32 -14.35
N GLY A 184 -6.21 0.98 -14.39
CA GLY A 184 -5.02 0.13 -14.47
C GLY A 184 -4.14 0.45 -15.70
N ILE A 185 -4.75 0.65 -16.87
CA ILE A 185 -4.03 0.97 -18.11
C ILE A 185 -3.36 2.36 -18.03
N VAL A 186 -4.01 3.36 -17.43
CA VAL A 186 -3.41 4.68 -17.21
C VAL A 186 -2.18 4.56 -16.30
N PHE A 187 -2.26 3.80 -15.21
CA PHE A 187 -1.12 3.57 -14.32
C PHE A 187 -0.02 2.71 -14.96
N ALA A 188 -0.36 1.84 -15.92
CA ALA A 188 0.65 1.20 -16.77
C ALA A 188 1.38 2.24 -17.64
N GLY A 189 0.68 3.21 -18.22
CA GLY A 189 1.28 4.33 -18.95
C GLY A 189 2.19 5.20 -18.08
N ILE A 190 1.75 5.57 -16.87
CA ILE A 190 2.58 6.30 -15.88
C ILE A 190 3.84 5.49 -15.58
N THR A 191 3.69 4.19 -15.32
CA THR A 191 4.82 3.32 -14.99
C THR A 191 5.78 3.16 -16.17
N ALA A 192 5.27 3.16 -17.41
CA ALA A 192 6.09 3.12 -18.61
C ALA A 192 7.05 4.32 -18.73
N ILE A 193 6.70 5.44 -18.10
CA ILE A 193 7.56 6.63 -17.94
C ILE A 193 8.50 6.45 -16.75
N THR A 194 7.99 6.10 -15.56
CA THR A 194 8.82 6.04 -14.35
C THR A 194 9.93 5.01 -14.45
N VAL A 195 9.70 3.90 -15.15
CA VAL A 195 10.75 2.91 -15.44
C VAL A 195 11.85 3.47 -16.33
N GLN A 196 11.66 4.54 -17.09
CA GLN A 196 12.76 5.16 -17.84
C GLN A 196 13.61 6.10 -16.97
N ILE A 197 13.05 6.64 -15.89
CA ILE A 197 13.69 7.69 -15.07
C ILE A 197 14.84 7.14 -14.22
N THR A 198 14.72 5.93 -13.70
CA THR A 198 15.66 5.34 -12.72
C THR A 198 16.15 3.97 -13.17
N GLU A 199 17.38 3.65 -12.75
CA GLU A 199 18.03 2.35 -12.98
C GLU A 199 17.49 1.22 -12.09
N PHE A 200 16.87 1.54 -10.95
CA PHE A 200 16.40 0.55 -9.98
C PHE A 200 14.90 0.31 -10.05
N GLY A 201 14.48 -0.96 -10.00
CA GLY A 201 13.06 -1.33 -9.97
C GLY A 201 12.33 -0.70 -8.78
N ARG A 202 12.95 -0.70 -7.60
CA ARG A 202 12.35 -0.06 -6.39
C ARG A 202 12.12 1.44 -6.56
N GLY A 203 13.04 2.13 -7.23
CA GLY A 203 12.89 3.56 -7.51
C GLY A 203 11.71 3.83 -8.45
N ALA A 204 11.56 3.01 -9.49
CA ALA A 204 10.50 3.16 -10.49
C ALA A 204 9.12 2.89 -9.86
N THR A 205 9.02 1.82 -9.06
CA THR A 205 7.83 1.52 -8.25
C THR A 205 7.50 2.67 -7.31
N GLY A 206 8.49 3.19 -6.57
CA GLY A 206 8.28 4.30 -5.63
C GLY A 206 7.73 5.57 -6.29
N LEU A 207 8.28 5.95 -7.45
CA LEU A 207 7.77 7.09 -8.22
C LEU A 207 6.33 6.87 -8.70
N ALA A 208 6.03 5.69 -9.23
CA ALA A 208 4.69 5.40 -9.75
C ALA A 208 3.64 5.30 -8.62
N LEU A 209 3.99 4.71 -7.48
CA LEU A 209 3.13 4.68 -6.29
C LEU A 209 2.91 6.08 -5.69
N ALA A 210 3.93 6.94 -5.71
CA ALA A 210 3.76 8.33 -5.31
C ALA A 210 2.76 9.05 -6.23
N THR A 211 2.82 8.81 -7.55
CA THR A 211 1.81 9.34 -8.49
C THR A 211 0.41 8.79 -8.22
N LEU A 212 0.28 7.50 -7.88
CA LEU A 212 -1.00 6.89 -7.47
C LEU A 212 -1.56 7.55 -6.20
N GLY A 213 -0.74 7.76 -5.18
CA GLY A 213 -1.15 8.44 -3.95
C GLY A 213 -1.54 9.90 -4.18
N ILE A 214 -0.77 10.64 -4.99
CA ILE A 214 -1.11 12.03 -5.38
C ILE A 214 -2.44 12.06 -6.14
N ALA A 215 -2.67 11.13 -7.08
CA ALA A 215 -3.94 11.02 -7.79
C ALA A 215 -5.11 10.78 -6.82
N TYR A 216 -4.95 9.94 -5.80
CA TYR A 216 -5.98 9.69 -4.80
C TYR A 216 -6.31 10.95 -3.98
N VAL A 217 -5.29 11.66 -3.49
CA VAL A 217 -5.46 12.90 -2.72
C VAL A 217 -6.09 14.00 -3.57
N LEU A 218 -5.65 14.17 -4.83
CA LEU A 218 -6.23 15.16 -5.75
C LEU A 218 -7.70 14.89 -6.02
N ARG A 219 -8.09 13.62 -6.19
CA ARG A 219 -9.50 13.23 -6.32
C ARG A 219 -10.27 13.59 -5.06
N ALA A 220 -9.80 13.16 -3.89
CA ALA A 220 -10.46 13.41 -2.61
C ALA A 220 -10.66 14.91 -2.36
N PHE A 221 -9.61 15.72 -2.60
CA PHE A 221 -9.66 17.16 -2.45
C PHE A 221 -10.69 17.82 -3.37
N GLY A 222 -10.75 17.39 -4.64
CA GLY A 222 -11.73 17.94 -5.58
C GLY A 222 -13.17 17.52 -5.28
N ASP A 223 -13.35 16.29 -4.80
CA ASP A 223 -14.66 15.74 -4.46
C ASP A 223 -15.25 16.42 -3.22
N ILE A 224 -14.43 16.68 -2.19
CA ILE A 224 -14.83 17.41 -0.98
C ILE A 224 -15.13 18.88 -1.28
N GLY A 225 -14.27 19.53 -2.06
CA GLY A 225 -14.37 20.97 -2.34
C GLY A 225 -15.36 21.37 -3.44
N ASP A 226 -16.14 20.41 -3.96
CA ASP A 226 -17.03 20.56 -5.13
C ASP A 226 -16.40 21.36 -6.29
N ASN A 227 -15.15 21.03 -6.63
CA ASN A 227 -14.40 21.73 -7.65
C ASN A 227 -13.94 20.77 -8.75
N ASN A 228 -13.65 21.31 -9.94
CA ASN A 228 -13.25 20.48 -11.09
C ASN A 228 -11.83 19.88 -10.96
N SER A 229 -11.15 20.00 -9.81
CA SER A 229 -9.80 19.45 -9.64
C SER A 229 -9.77 17.92 -9.60
N SER A 230 -10.88 17.24 -9.26
CA SER A 230 -10.98 15.78 -9.34
C SER A 230 -10.68 15.25 -10.74
N TRP A 231 -10.98 16.02 -11.79
CA TRP A 231 -10.71 15.65 -13.18
C TRP A 231 -9.22 15.48 -13.50
N LEU A 232 -8.31 16.05 -12.70
CA LEU A 232 -6.87 15.84 -12.84
C LEU A 232 -6.45 14.45 -12.37
N SER A 233 -7.28 13.77 -11.58
CA SER A 233 -7.01 12.43 -11.09
C SER A 233 -7.51 11.37 -12.08
N PRO A 234 -6.65 10.46 -12.55
CA PRO A 234 -7.09 9.34 -13.35
C PRO A 234 -8.01 8.36 -12.59
N LEU A 235 -8.02 8.41 -11.26
CA LEU A 235 -8.93 7.61 -10.43
C LEU A 235 -10.37 8.15 -10.47
N TYR A 236 -10.54 9.45 -10.75
CA TYR A 236 -11.86 10.07 -10.83
C TYR A 236 -12.62 9.67 -12.09
N TRP A 237 -11.95 9.41 -13.22
CA TRP A 237 -12.65 9.17 -14.49
C TRP A 237 -13.57 7.94 -14.46
N GLY A 238 -13.21 6.90 -13.70
CA GLY A 238 -14.08 5.76 -13.45
C GLY A 238 -15.32 6.12 -12.63
N GLN A 239 -15.14 6.93 -11.59
CA GLN A 239 -16.22 7.45 -10.76
C GLN A 239 -17.14 8.41 -11.54
N ALA A 240 -16.57 9.28 -12.36
CA ALA A 240 -17.27 10.21 -13.26
C ALA A 240 -18.07 9.50 -14.36
N SER A 241 -17.77 8.23 -14.62
CA SER A 241 -18.56 7.39 -15.53
C SER A 241 -19.90 6.95 -14.92
N ARG A 242 -20.05 7.08 -13.58
CA ARG A 242 -21.28 6.79 -12.82
C ARG A 242 -21.87 5.41 -13.13
N PRO A 243 -21.13 4.30 -12.90
CA PRO A 243 -21.67 2.97 -13.14
C PRO A 243 -22.96 2.76 -12.36
N TYR A 244 -23.96 2.13 -13.00
CA TYR A 244 -25.29 1.84 -12.46
C TYR A 244 -26.21 3.03 -12.20
N ALA A 245 -25.71 4.27 -12.25
CA ALA A 245 -26.57 5.45 -12.19
C ALA A 245 -27.52 5.52 -13.39
N THR A 246 -28.58 6.31 -13.27
CA THR A 246 -29.48 6.62 -14.38
C THR A 246 -28.77 7.39 -15.49
N ASP A 247 -27.84 8.28 -15.15
CA ASP A 247 -27.08 9.12 -16.09
C ASP A 247 -25.66 8.59 -16.39
N GLN A 248 -25.54 7.30 -16.73
CA GLN A 248 -24.24 6.66 -17.05
C GLN A 248 -23.47 7.38 -18.16
N ARG A 249 -22.16 7.55 -17.98
CA ARG A 249 -21.29 8.29 -18.91
C ARG A 249 -20.14 7.42 -19.37
N TRP A 250 -20.06 7.18 -20.68
CA TRP A 250 -18.99 6.38 -21.28
C TRP A 250 -17.78 7.20 -21.73
N TRP A 251 -17.99 8.49 -22.00
CA TRP A 251 -16.94 9.37 -22.53
C TRP A 251 -15.73 9.55 -21.60
N PRO A 252 -15.80 9.49 -20.25
CA PRO A 252 -14.60 9.59 -19.41
C PRO A 252 -13.61 8.45 -19.65
N LEU A 253 -14.07 7.29 -20.13
CA LEU A 253 -13.20 6.20 -20.55
C LEU A 253 -12.38 6.55 -21.80
N LEU A 254 -12.93 7.33 -22.72
CA LEU A 254 -12.19 7.81 -23.90
C LEU A 254 -11.05 8.75 -23.47
N LEU A 255 -11.30 9.61 -22.47
CA LEU A 255 -10.27 10.44 -21.86
C LEU A 255 -9.18 9.56 -21.21
N ALA A 256 -9.58 8.55 -20.44
CA ALA A 256 -8.64 7.62 -19.81
C ALA A 256 -7.74 6.91 -20.82
N LEU A 257 -8.33 6.38 -21.90
CA LEU A 257 -7.60 5.71 -22.97
C LEU A 257 -6.69 6.68 -23.74
N GLY A 258 -7.16 7.90 -24.02
CA GLY A 258 -6.38 8.94 -24.70
C GLY A 258 -5.13 9.34 -23.88
N ILE A 259 -5.29 9.57 -22.58
CA ILE A 259 -4.18 9.88 -21.68
C ILE A 259 -3.24 8.68 -21.54
N ALA A 260 -3.77 7.46 -21.39
CA ALA A 260 -2.93 6.27 -21.32
C ALA A 260 -2.08 6.09 -22.58
N ALA A 261 -2.66 6.29 -23.78
CA ALA A 261 -1.95 6.23 -25.04
C ALA A 261 -0.85 7.29 -25.13
N ALA A 262 -1.13 8.53 -24.70
CA ALA A 262 -0.14 9.61 -24.66
C ALA A 262 1.02 9.27 -23.70
N LEU A 263 0.72 8.76 -22.50
CA LEU A 263 1.74 8.36 -21.52
C LEU A 263 2.60 7.20 -22.01
N ILE A 264 1.99 6.19 -22.65
CA ILE A 264 2.70 5.07 -23.26
C ILE A 264 3.61 5.56 -24.40
N ALA A 265 3.14 6.47 -25.26
CA ALA A 265 3.95 7.05 -26.33
C ALA A 265 5.15 7.83 -25.78
N ILE A 266 4.96 8.60 -24.71
CA ILE A 266 6.06 9.25 -23.98
C ILE A 266 7.03 8.20 -23.44
N GLY A 267 6.53 7.13 -22.80
CA GLY A 267 7.34 6.01 -22.32
C GLY A 267 8.21 5.38 -23.41
N TYR A 268 7.67 5.15 -24.61
CA TYR A 268 8.43 4.66 -25.76
C TYR A 268 9.50 5.65 -26.21
N ARG A 269 9.18 6.94 -26.32
CA ARG A 269 10.15 7.99 -26.69
C ARG A 269 11.31 8.02 -25.69
N LEU A 270 11.00 8.04 -24.39
CA LEU A 270 11.99 8.04 -23.32
C LEU A 270 12.84 6.77 -23.30
N SER A 271 12.26 5.60 -23.64
CA SER A 271 13.01 4.34 -23.73
C SER A 271 14.13 4.36 -24.78
N THR A 272 14.01 5.21 -25.80
CA THR A 272 15.03 5.36 -26.87
C THR A 272 16.08 6.42 -26.59
N GLN A 273 15.87 7.24 -25.56
CA GLN A 273 16.81 8.31 -25.19
C GLN A 273 17.82 7.87 -24.12
N ARG A 274 17.63 6.69 -23.53
CA ARG A 274 18.52 6.14 -22.50
C ARG A 274 19.28 4.93 -23.01
N ASP A 275 20.46 4.73 -22.43
CA ASP A 275 21.21 3.49 -22.59
C ASP A 275 20.60 2.35 -21.77
N VAL A 276 20.97 1.12 -22.15
CA VAL A 276 20.55 -0.10 -21.45
C VAL A 276 21.18 -0.11 -20.05
N GLY A 277 20.41 -0.50 -19.03
CA GLY A 277 20.87 -0.46 -17.63
C GLY A 277 20.87 0.95 -17.01
N ALA A 278 21.05 2.00 -17.81
CA ALA A 278 20.97 3.37 -17.34
C ALA A 278 19.52 3.85 -17.11
N GLY A 279 19.35 4.81 -16.19
CA GLY A 279 18.15 5.66 -16.09
C GLY A 279 18.40 7.03 -16.74
N LEU A 280 17.33 7.75 -17.10
CA LEU A 280 17.43 9.14 -17.60
C LEU A 280 18.01 10.09 -16.55
N ARG A 281 17.79 9.77 -15.27
CA ARG A 281 18.44 10.47 -14.17
C ARG A 281 19.84 9.88 -13.99
N ALA A 282 20.86 10.62 -14.43
CA ALA A 282 22.24 10.28 -14.14
C ALA A 282 22.45 10.05 -12.64
N ALA A 283 23.23 9.03 -12.30
CA ALA A 283 23.68 8.80 -10.94
C ALA A 283 24.37 10.09 -10.46
N ARG A 284 23.83 10.72 -9.41
CA ARG A 284 24.47 11.90 -8.83
C ARG A 284 25.85 11.47 -8.34
N ARG A 285 26.90 12.22 -8.70
CA ARG A 285 28.29 12.00 -8.26
C ARG A 285 28.48 11.97 -6.74
N GLY A 286 27.43 12.26 -5.96
CA GLY A 286 27.48 12.43 -4.51
C GLY A 286 28.00 13.82 -4.15
N ALA A 287 27.99 14.13 -2.85
CA ALA A 287 28.71 15.29 -2.34
C ALA A 287 30.23 15.03 -2.44
N ALA A 288 31.01 16.06 -2.72
CA ALA A 288 32.48 15.95 -2.79
C ALA A 288 33.08 15.50 -1.45
N THR A 289 32.39 15.81 -0.34
CA THR A 289 32.73 15.35 1.01
C THR A 289 31.53 14.61 1.60
N ALA A 290 31.80 13.44 2.20
CA ALA A 290 30.78 12.72 2.94
C ALA A 290 30.55 13.39 4.31
N SER A 291 29.29 13.42 4.78
CA SER A 291 29.00 13.80 6.17
C SER A 291 29.73 12.84 7.12
N PRO A 292 30.25 13.32 8.28
CA PRO A 292 30.85 12.47 9.29
C PRO A 292 29.96 11.29 9.70
N LEU A 293 28.63 11.47 9.65
CA LEU A 293 27.65 10.41 9.95
C LEU A 293 27.83 9.19 9.03
N LEU A 294 28.16 9.37 7.75
CA LEU A 294 28.36 8.25 6.81
C LEU A 294 29.63 7.44 7.10
N GLY A 295 30.53 7.95 7.94
CA GLY A 295 31.66 7.18 8.47
C GLY A 295 31.28 6.24 9.61
N THR A 296 30.01 6.27 10.06
CA THR A 296 29.53 5.45 11.19
C THR A 296 28.50 4.41 10.71
N PRO A 297 28.42 3.23 11.37
CA PRO A 297 27.38 2.24 11.08
C PRO A 297 25.96 2.82 11.20
N LEU A 298 25.72 3.69 12.17
CA LEU A 298 24.42 4.34 12.38
C LEU A 298 24.04 5.28 11.24
N GLY A 299 24.97 6.10 10.73
CA GLY A 299 24.65 6.96 9.60
C GLY A 299 24.42 6.18 8.30
N LEU A 300 25.12 5.05 8.10
CA LEU A 300 24.84 4.15 6.99
C LEU A 300 23.45 3.49 7.15
N ALA A 301 23.14 2.95 8.33
CA ALA A 301 21.83 2.36 8.63
C ALA A 301 20.70 3.37 8.40
N ASN A 302 20.86 4.60 8.88
CA ASN A 302 19.89 5.68 8.64
C ASN A 302 19.70 5.94 7.14
N ARG A 303 20.79 5.99 6.36
CA ARG A 303 20.71 6.19 4.90
C ARG A 303 19.95 5.07 4.20
N LEU A 304 20.15 3.81 4.61
CA LEU A 304 19.49 2.64 4.02
C LEU A 304 17.99 2.60 4.35
N HIS A 305 17.61 3.05 5.55
CA HIS A 305 16.23 3.08 6.02
C HIS A 305 15.43 4.31 5.59
N ARG A 306 16.11 5.44 5.34
CA ARG A 306 15.50 6.75 5.08
C ARG A 306 14.37 6.73 4.06
N ALA A 307 14.57 6.07 2.91
CA ALA A 307 13.55 6.07 1.86
C ALA A 307 12.29 5.33 2.29
N SER A 308 12.46 4.20 2.99
CA SER A 308 11.34 3.46 3.57
C SER A 308 10.63 4.28 4.64
N LEU A 309 11.39 4.90 5.56
CA LEU A 309 10.83 5.73 6.62
C LEU A 309 10.00 6.88 6.05
N ILE A 310 10.51 7.63 5.07
CA ILE A 310 9.75 8.72 4.42
C ILE A 310 8.41 8.20 3.84
N GLY A 311 8.44 7.07 3.13
CA GLY A 311 7.24 6.48 2.55
C GLY A 311 6.21 6.09 3.61
N TRP A 312 6.65 5.41 4.67
CA TRP A 312 5.79 5.04 5.79
C TRP A 312 5.28 6.25 6.57
N THR A 313 6.10 7.27 6.79
CA THR A 313 5.70 8.52 7.47
C THR A 313 4.59 9.22 6.72
N ILE A 314 4.71 9.37 5.40
CA ILE A 314 3.66 9.98 4.56
C ILE A 314 2.40 9.11 4.60
N GLY A 315 2.53 7.80 4.40
CA GLY A 315 1.40 6.87 4.39
C GLY A 315 0.64 6.89 5.72
N MET A 316 1.36 6.80 6.84
CA MET A 316 0.78 6.79 8.18
C MET A 316 0.19 8.13 8.61
N LEU A 317 0.80 9.26 8.21
CA LEU A 317 0.23 10.59 8.43
C LEU A 317 -1.13 10.70 7.73
N LEU A 318 -1.18 10.32 6.44
CA LEU A 318 -2.42 10.36 5.66
C LEU A 318 -3.45 9.37 6.18
N PHE A 319 -3.03 8.18 6.61
CA PHE A 319 -3.93 7.16 7.14
C PHE A 319 -4.53 7.59 8.48
N GLY A 320 -3.71 8.10 9.40
CA GLY A 320 -4.21 8.73 10.62
C GLY A 320 -5.17 9.89 10.31
N ALA A 321 -4.79 10.79 9.40
CA ALA A 321 -5.63 11.93 9.03
C ALA A 321 -7.00 11.51 8.45
N SER A 322 -7.05 10.43 7.68
CA SER A 322 -8.32 9.94 7.13
C SER A 322 -9.31 9.51 8.22
N TYR A 323 -8.82 8.87 9.29
CA TYR A 323 -9.67 8.47 10.42
C TYR A 323 -10.02 9.63 11.35
N GLY A 324 -9.12 10.58 11.55
CA GLY A 324 -9.42 11.76 12.37
C GLY A 324 -10.52 12.64 11.76
N MET A 325 -10.61 12.72 10.43
CA MET A 325 -11.70 13.42 9.75
C MET A 325 -13.09 12.78 9.99
N LEU A 326 -13.16 11.51 10.41
CA LEU A 326 -14.42 10.82 10.70
C LEU A 326 -14.96 11.09 12.10
N ILE A 327 -14.19 11.74 12.98
CA ILE A 327 -14.54 11.87 14.40
C ILE A 327 -15.84 12.65 14.63
N ASP A 328 -16.11 13.69 13.85
CA ASP A 328 -17.32 14.52 14.02
C ASP A 328 -18.61 13.78 13.65
N GLY A 329 -18.54 12.82 12.72
CA GLY A 329 -19.70 12.03 12.28
C GLY A 329 -19.80 10.64 12.91
N ILE A 330 -18.87 10.26 13.78
CA ILE A 330 -18.79 8.86 14.25
C ILE A 330 -19.96 8.48 15.16
N GLU A 331 -20.44 9.41 15.98
CA GLU A 331 -21.61 9.18 16.86
C GLU A 331 -22.85 8.92 16.01
N ASP A 332 -23.11 9.80 15.03
CA ASP A 332 -24.20 9.62 14.04
C ASP A 332 -24.07 8.29 13.28
N MET A 333 -22.86 7.90 12.88
CA MET A 333 -22.62 6.63 12.19
C MET A 333 -22.95 5.42 13.07
N ILE A 334 -22.60 5.45 14.36
CA ILE A 334 -22.84 4.34 15.29
C ILE A 334 -24.30 4.26 15.68
N GLU A 335 -24.96 5.40 15.94
CA GLU A 335 -26.39 5.44 16.24
C GLU A 335 -27.23 4.92 15.09
N GLN A 336 -26.83 5.21 13.85
CA GLN A 336 -27.59 4.86 12.66
C GLN A 336 -27.24 3.47 12.08
N ILE A 337 -26.07 2.90 12.42
CA ILE A 337 -25.66 1.57 11.96
C ILE A 337 -25.45 0.66 13.18
N ALA A 338 -26.47 -0.14 13.50
CA ALA A 338 -26.45 -1.07 14.62
C ALA A 338 -25.21 -1.99 14.62
N ALA A 339 -24.77 -2.44 13.44
CA ALA A 339 -23.57 -3.25 13.29
C ALA A 339 -22.26 -2.53 13.71
N LEU A 340 -22.18 -1.20 13.62
CA LEU A 340 -21.03 -0.44 14.12
C LEU A 340 -21.06 -0.36 15.66
N GLY A 341 -22.23 -0.28 16.27
CA GLY A 341 -22.41 -0.33 17.72
C GLY A 341 -21.99 -1.69 18.31
N ASP A 342 -22.25 -2.79 17.61
CA ASP A 342 -21.80 -4.13 18.05
C ASP A 342 -20.27 -4.32 17.95
N ILE A 343 -19.61 -3.59 17.03
CA ILE A 343 -18.15 -3.66 16.82
C ILE A 343 -17.41 -2.79 17.84
N ILE A 344 -17.94 -1.60 18.14
CA ILE A 344 -17.37 -0.67 19.11
C ILE A 344 -18.01 -0.96 20.46
N ALA A 345 -17.49 -1.97 21.17
CA ALA A 345 -17.90 -2.24 22.53
C ALA A 345 -17.59 -1.02 23.40
N GLN A 346 -18.64 -0.34 23.88
CA GLN A 346 -18.47 0.83 24.74
C GLN A 346 -17.73 0.42 26.01
N ILE A 347 -16.55 1.00 26.23
CA ILE A 347 -15.78 0.76 27.46
C ILE A 347 -16.51 1.47 28.61
N PRO A 348 -16.87 0.76 29.70
CA PRO A 348 -17.62 1.34 30.80
C PRO A 348 -16.97 2.61 31.36
N GLY A 349 -17.71 3.71 31.40
CA GLY A 349 -17.24 4.99 31.91
C GLY A 349 -16.54 5.90 30.90
N SER A 350 -16.42 5.50 29.63
CA SER A 350 -15.84 6.31 28.56
C SER A 350 -16.88 6.78 27.54
N THR A 351 -16.52 7.82 26.77
CA THR A 351 -17.32 8.24 25.62
C THR A 351 -17.15 7.25 24.47
N LEU A 352 -18.14 7.22 23.57
CA LEU A 352 -18.09 6.38 22.38
C LEU A 352 -16.91 6.77 21.46
N VAL A 353 -16.64 8.07 21.36
CA VAL A 353 -15.47 8.61 20.66
C VAL A 353 -14.17 8.12 21.29
N ASP A 354 -14.03 8.12 22.62
CA ASP A 354 -12.83 7.63 23.29
C ASP A 354 -12.60 6.13 23.04
N SER A 355 -13.67 5.32 23.05
CA SER A 355 -13.61 3.88 22.73
C SER A 355 -13.20 3.64 21.26
N TYR A 356 -13.76 4.41 20.33
CA TYR A 356 -13.40 4.37 18.91
C TYR A 356 -11.92 4.75 18.68
N VAL A 357 -11.45 5.81 19.36
CA VAL A 357 -10.04 6.24 19.30
C VAL A 357 -9.11 5.15 19.82
N ALA A 358 -9.43 4.52 20.95
CA ALA A 358 -8.64 3.42 21.50
C ALA A 358 -8.50 2.29 20.48
N MET A 359 -9.62 1.80 19.93
CA MET A 359 -9.63 0.76 18.91
C MET A 359 -8.77 1.11 17.68
N LEU A 360 -8.91 2.33 17.16
CA LEU A 360 -8.15 2.76 15.98
C LEU A 360 -6.66 2.89 16.25
N ILE A 361 -6.26 3.43 17.40
CA ILE A 361 -4.85 3.55 17.75
C ILE A 361 -4.22 2.18 17.92
N THR A 362 -4.93 1.21 18.50
CA THR A 362 -4.48 -0.18 18.56
C THR A 362 -4.30 -0.75 17.17
N PHE A 363 -5.29 -0.60 16.28
CA PHE A 363 -5.19 -1.04 14.89
C PHE A 363 -3.99 -0.42 14.16
N LEU A 364 -3.85 0.91 14.21
CA LEU A 364 -2.76 1.63 13.56
C LEU A 364 -1.39 1.24 14.13
N SER A 365 -1.31 0.99 15.43
CA SER A 365 -0.09 0.50 16.10
C SER A 365 0.31 -0.91 15.65
N ILE A 366 -0.67 -1.78 15.43
CA ILE A 366 -0.44 -3.10 14.84
C ILE A 366 0.12 -2.96 13.42
N VAL A 367 -0.41 -2.05 12.60
CA VAL A 367 0.13 -1.78 11.25
C VAL A 367 1.58 -1.24 11.33
N ILE A 368 1.89 -0.35 12.28
CA ILE A 368 3.26 0.14 12.49
C ILE A 368 4.21 -1.00 12.88
N SER A 369 3.75 -2.00 13.64
CA SER A 369 4.58 -3.16 13.97
C SER A 369 5.01 -3.99 12.76
N ALA A 370 4.22 -4.00 11.68
CA ALA A 370 4.64 -4.58 10.41
C ALA A 370 5.83 -3.83 9.79
N GLN A 371 5.82 -2.49 9.84
CA GLN A 371 6.98 -1.69 9.43
C GLN A 371 8.19 -1.97 10.31
N ALA A 372 7.98 -2.13 11.62
CA ALA A 372 9.05 -2.44 12.56
C ALA A 372 9.75 -3.78 12.23
N VAL A 373 8.97 -4.82 11.88
CA VAL A 373 9.48 -6.10 11.37
C VAL A 373 10.24 -5.92 10.05
N LEU A 374 9.68 -5.15 9.11
CA LEU A 374 10.35 -4.85 7.83
C LEU A 374 11.69 -4.11 8.01
N ALA A 375 11.78 -3.20 8.99
CA ALA A 375 13.01 -2.50 9.31
C ALA A 375 14.08 -3.46 9.84
N VAL A 376 13.72 -4.42 10.69
CA VAL A 376 14.67 -5.46 11.13
C VAL A 376 15.09 -6.36 9.97
N ASN A 377 14.14 -6.78 9.13
CA ASN A 377 14.40 -7.63 7.96
C ASN A 377 15.33 -6.99 6.93
N ARG A 378 15.53 -5.66 7.00
CA ARG A 378 16.55 -4.99 6.19
C ARG A 378 17.93 -5.57 6.41
N MET A 379 18.29 -5.92 7.64
CA MET A 379 19.59 -6.53 7.96
C MET A 379 19.78 -7.84 7.19
N HIS A 380 18.78 -8.71 7.19
CA HIS A 380 18.80 -9.95 6.41
C HIS A 380 18.91 -9.69 4.90
N SER A 381 18.27 -8.63 4.38
CA SER A 381 18.40 -8.27 2.96
C SER A 381 19.78 -7.71 2.59
N GLU A 382 20.52 -7.16 3.54
CA GLU A 382 21.92 -6.74 3.35
C GLU A 382 22.88 -7.94 3.46
N GLU A 383 22.61 -8.87 4.40
CA GLU A 383 23.34 -10.13 4.55
C GLU A 383 23.17 -11.03 3.32
N ALA A 384 21.93 -11.38 2.95
CA ALA A 384 21.63 -12.27 1.82
C ALA A 384 22.08 -11.73 0.45
N ALA A 385 22.38 -10.43 0.37
CA ALA A 385 22.90 -9.79 -0.84
C ALA A 385 24.43 -9.62 -0.83
N GLY A 386 25.14 -10.16 0.18
CA GLY A 386 26.59 -10.06 0.32
C GLY A 386 27.09 -8.66 0.67
N ARG A 387 26.21 -7.72 1.02
CA ARG A 387 26.59 -6.32 1.34
C ARG A 387 27.04 -6.14 2.79
N ALA A 388 26.67 -7.05 3.68
CA ALA A 388 27.09 -7.03 5.07
C ALA A 388 28.57 -7.44 5.23
N GLU A 389 29.07 -8.37 4.41
CA GLU A 389 30.41 -8.93 4.55
C GLU A 389 31.54 -7.89 4.39
N PRO A 390 31.56 -7.02 3.37
CA PRO A 390 32.62 -6.02 3.23
C PRO A 390 32.67 -5.04 4.40
N ILE A 391 31.52 -4.77 5.03
CA ILE A 391 31.45 -3.89 6.21
C ILE A 391 32.03 -4.60 7.43
N LEU A 392 31.64 -5.86 7.65
CA LEU A 392 32.09 -6.66 8.81
C LEU A 392 33.54 -7.14 8.69
N ALA A 393 34.12 -7.11 7.49
CA ALA A 393 35.55 -7.31 7.26
C ALA A 393 36.41 -6.09 7.68
N THR A 394 35.79 -4.92 7.93
CA THR A 394 36.47 -3.75 8.50
C THR A 394 36.53 -3.82 10.04
N GLY A 395 36.94 -2.74 10.70
CA GLY A 395 36.94 -2.64 12.17
C GLY A 395 35.54 -2.58 12.82
N VAL A 396 34.44 -2.67 12.05
CA VAL A 396 33.07 -2.64 12.59
C VAL A 396 32.69 -3.98 13.18
N SER A 397 32.51 -4.02 14.50
CA SER A 397 32.00 -5.24 15.16
C SER A 397 30.56 -5.57 14.74
N ARG A 398 30.23 -6.86 14.74
CA ARG A 398 28.86 -7.37 14.49
C ARG A 398 27.81 -6.75 15.41
N GLN A 399 28.17 -6.50 16.67
CA GLN A 399 27.28 -5.86 17.64
C GLN A 399 26.96 -4.42 17.24
N HIS A 400 27.97 -3.62 16.93
CA HIS A 400 27.79 -2.23 16.50
C HIS A 400 26.98 -2.13 15.20
N TRP A 401 27.19 -3.05 14.27
CA TRP A 401 26.40 -3.09 13.05
C TRP A 401 24.93 -3.40 13.34
N MET A 402 24.62 -4.46 14.10
CA MET A 402 23.24 -4.82 14.42
C MET A 402 22.54 -3.77 15.29
N THR A 403 23.20 -3.23 16.32
CA THR A 403 22.64 -2.18 17.17
C THR A 403 22.31 -0.93 16.36
N SER A 404 23.14 -0.57 15.37
CA SER A 404 22.86 0.57 14.51
C SER A 404 21.55 0.44 13.73
N HIS A 405 21.23 -0.75 13.22
CA HIS A 405 19.97 -1.02 12.53
C HIS A 405 18.78 -1.10 13.50
N LEU A 406 18.98 -1.67 14.70
CA LEU A 406 17.93 -1.74 15.73
C LEU A 406 17.56 -0.37 16.28
N THR A 407 18.54 0.53 16.49
CA THR A 407 18.28 1.92 16.89
C THR A 407 17.40 2.62 15.86
N ILE A 408 17.66 2.42 14.57
CA ILE A 408 16.81 2.96 13.51
C ILE A 408 15.43 2.30 13.50
N ALA A 409 15.32 0.98 13.71
CA ALA A 409 14.03 0.30 13.77
C ALA A 409 13.15 0.83 14.92
N LEU A 410 13.67 0.86 16.15
CA LEU A 410 13.00 1.37 17.35
C LEU A 410 12.60 2.85 17.21
N GLY A 411 13.53 3.68 16.72
CA GLY A 411 13.28 5.11 16.50
C GLY A 411 12.27 5.36 15.40
N SER A 412 12.37 4.63 14.29
CA SER A 412 11.44 4.77 13.16
C SER A 412 10.01 4.39 13.55
N SER A 413 9.82 3.31 14.31
CA SER A 413 8.50 2.88 14.74
C SER A 413 7.86 3.85 15.74
N ALA A 414 8.65 4.43 16.65
CA ALA A 414 8.19 5.48 17.56
C ALA A 414 7.80 6.76 16.81
N ILE A 415 8.61 7.20 15.84
CA ILE A 415 8.29 8.33 14.97
C ILE A 415 6.97 8.08 14.23
N LEU A 416 6.76 6.87 13.70
CA LEU A 416 5.52 6.54 13.01
C LEU A 416 4.30 6.58 13.93
N ALA A 417 4.40 6.09 15.18
CA ALA A 417 3.30 6.20 16.14
C ALA A 417 2.90 7.66 16.40
N ILE A 418 3.90 8.53 16.63
CA ILE A 418 3.68 9.96 16.86
C ILE A 418 3.09 10.63 15.61
N ILE A 419 3.64 10.37 14.42
CA ILE A 419 3.17 10.98 13.17
C ILE A 419 1.73 10.54 12.84
N THR A 420 1.40 9.28 13.10
CA THR A 420 0.04 8.77 12.90
C THR A 420 -0.94 9.47 13.83
N ALA A 421 -0.56 9.64 15.09
CA ALA A 421 -1.34 10.38 16.08
C ALA A 421 -1.48 11.87 15.75
N ILE A 422 -0.44 12.50 15.19
CA ILE A 422 -0.54 13.87 14.67
C ILE A 422 -1.54 13.93 13.50
N GLY A 423 -1.52 12.95 12.60
CA GLY A 423 -2.49 12.86 11.51
C GLY A 423 -3.91 12.77 12.03
N MET A 424 -4.19 11.77 12.88
CA MET A 424 -5.52 11.50 13.41
C MET A 424 -5.99 12.58 14.40
N GLY A 425 -5.20 12.89 15.41
CA GLY A 425 -5.52 13.90 16.41
C GLY A 425 -5.58 15.30 15.82
N GLY A 426 -4.71 15.62 14.87
CA GLY A 426 -4.69 16.93 14.21
C GLY A 426 -5.89 17.14 13.30
N SER A 427 -6.23 16.16 12.47
CA SER A 427 -7.45 16.23 11.63
C SER A 427 -8.73 16.18 12.46
N GLY A 428 -8.80 15.35 13.50
CA GLY A 428 -9.93 15.30 14.43
C GLY A 428 -10.14 16.65 15.13
N ALA A 429 -9.08 17.22 15.70
CA ALA A 429 -9.14 18.54 16.33
C ALA A 429 -9.56 19.66 15.37
N LEU A 430 -9.21 19.55 14.09
CA LEU A 430 -9.63 20.52 13.07
C LEU A 430 -11.12 20.44 12.75
N VAL A 431 -11.71 19.24 12.74
CA VAL A 431 -13.14 19.07 12.42
C VAL A 431 -14.01 19.34 13.65
N THR A 432 -13.60 18.88 14.84
CA THR A 432 -14.37 19.07 16.08
C THR A 432 -14.14 20.42 16.76
N GLY A 433 -13.05 21.12 16.41
CA GLY A 433 -12.61 22.34 17.11
C GLY A 433 -11.99 22.11 18.48
N ASP A 434 -11.78 20.86 18.90
CA ASP A 434 -11.17 20.51 20.20
C ASP A 434 -9.68 20.16 20.06
N ILE A 435 -8.80 21.09 20.43
CA ILE A 435 -7.34 20.87 20.45
C ILE A 435 -6.95 19.79 21.48
N GLY A 436 -7.74 19.61 22.54
CA GLY A 436 -7.54 18.57 23.55
C GLY A 436 -7.64 17.15 22.97
N PHE A 437 -8.33 16.98 21.84
CA PHE A 437 -8.39 15.72 21.13
C PHE A 437 -7.00 15.25 20.65
N LEU A 438 -6.17 16.18 20.16
CA LEU A 438 -4.81 15.85 19.71
C LEU A 438 -3.95 15.32 20.86
N THR A 439 -4.04 15.89 22.05
CA THR A 439 -3.24 15.45 23.19
C THR A 439 -3.69 14.07 23.69
N LYS A 440 -5.01 13.80 23.70
CA LYS A 440 -5.56 12.47 23.99
C LYS A 440 -5.02 11.40 23.04
N VAL A 441 -5.12 11.64 21.73
CA VAL A 441 -4.65 10.72 20.68
C VAL A 441 -3.14 10.51 20.75
N LEU A 442 -2.36 11.57 21.01
CA LEU A 442 -0.91 11.46 21.21
C LEU A 442 -0.57 10.61 22.44
N GLY A 443 -1.25 10.81 23.57
CA GLY A 443 -1.04 10.02 24.79
C GLY A 443 -1.29 8.53 24.55
N ALA A 444 -2.40 8.21 23.88
CA ALA A 444 -2.74 6.84 23.54
C ALA A 444 -1.72 6.19 22.58
N ALA A 445 -1.24 6.92 21.57
CA ALA A 445 -0.22 6.40 20.66
C ALA A 445 1.15 6.19 21.34
N LEU A 446 1.53 7.05 22.29
CA LEU A 446 2.75 6.88 23.08
C LEU A 446 2.71 5.61 23.94
N ALA A 447 1.55 5.30 24.53
CA ALA A 447 1.35 4.07 25.30
C ALA A 447 1.51 2.79 24.47
N HIS A 448 1.35 2.88 23.14
CA HIS A 448 1.50 1.75 22.23
C HIS A 448 2.95 1.46 21.78
N ILE A 449 3.88 2.40 21.99
CA ILE A 449 5.29 2.24 21.56
C ILE A 449 5.95 0.98 22.14
N PRO A 450 5.80 0.66 23.45
CA PRO A 450 6.39 -0.57 24.01
C PRO A 450 5.94 -1.86 23.31
N ALA A 451 4.65 -1.99 22.96
CA ALA A 451 4.17 -3.17 22.24
C ALA A 451 4.74 -3.27 20.82
N ILE A 452 4.86 -2.14 20.12
CA ILE A 452 5.50 -2.08 18.81
C ILE A 452 6.98 -2.50 18.91
N TRP A 453 7.68 -2.10 19.97
CA TRP A 453 9.06 -2.50 20.22
C TRP A 453 9.20 -4.00 20.53
N VAL A 454 8.19 -4.66 21.09
CA VAL A 454 8.19 -6.13 21.20
C VAL A 454 8.29 -6.79 19.82
N ALA A 455 7.63 -6.26 18.79
CA ALA A 455 7.77 -6.77 17.41
C ALA A 455 9.20 -6.60 16.88
N VAL A 456 9.86 -5.46 17.18
CA VAL A 456 11.29 -5.25 16.88
C VAL A 456 12.15 -6.28 17.61
N GLY A 457 11.89 -6.49 18.90
CA GLY A 457 12.60 -7.46 19.74
C GLY A 457 12.49 -8.89 19.22
N VAL A 458 11.27 -9.35 18.91
CA VAL A 458 11.02 -10.69 18.34
C VAL A 458 11.75 -10.87 17.02
N ALA A 459 11.61 -9.91 16.09
CA ALA A 459 12.30 -9.97 14.80
C ALA A 459 13.83 -9.96 14.98
N ALA A 460 14.36 -9.18 15.92
CA ALA A 460 15.79 -9.10 16.23
C ALA A 460 16.32 -10.42 16.82
N ALA A 461 15.56 -11.03 17.74
CA ALA A 461 15.87 -12.34 18.32
C ALA A 461 15.90 -13.42 17.23
N LEU A 462 14.90 -13.46 16.35
CA LEU A 462 14.84 -14.41 15.23
C LEU A 462 16.01 -14.20 14.26
N TYR A 463 16.29 -12.96 13.86
CA TYR A 463 17.42 -12.65 12.98
C TYR A 463 18.77 -13.06 13.59
N GLY A 464 18.94 -12.85 14.90
CA GLY A 464 20.18 -13.14 15.60
C GLY A 464 20.39 -14.61 15.93
N LEU A 465 19.34 -15.32 16.35
CA LEU A 465 19.41 -16.70 16.86
C LEU A 465 19.08 -17.76 15.81
N ALA A 466 18.10 -17.49 14.94
CA ALA A 466 17.56 -18.47 13.99
C ALA A 466 17.04 -17.79 12.71
N PRO A 467 17.92 -17.28 11.83
CA PRO A 467 17.51 -16.52 10.64
C PRO A 467 16.59 -17.30 9.69
N ARG A 468 16.64 -18.65 9.71
CA ARG A 468 15.72 -19.52 8.96
C ARG A 468 14.25 -19.34 9.37
N LEU A 469 14.00 -18.88 10.59
CA LEU A 469 12.67 -18.65 11.16
C LEU A 469 12.26 -17.18 11.13
N LEU A 470 12.99 -16.32 10.42
CA LEU A 470 12.75 -14.88 10.37
C LEU A 470 11.34 -14.51 9.87
N ALA A 471 10.73 -15.37 9.05
CA ALA A 471 9.33 -15.24 8.65
C ALA A 471 8.35 -15.26 9.84
N LEU A 472 8.67 -15.94 10.94
CA LEU A 472 7.84 -15.98 12.16
C LEU A 472 7.76 -14.63 12.87
N GLY A 473 8.61 -13.65 12.53
CA GLY A 473 8.50 -12.29 13.05
C GLY A 473 7.15 -11.63 12.73
N TRP A 474 6.48 -12.09 11.66
CA TRP A 474 5.14 -11.65 11.28
C TRP A 474 4.03 -12.12 12.21
N ILE A 475 4.29 -13.07 13.12
CA ILE A 475 3.29 -13.55 14.08
C ILE A 475 2.75 -12.38 14.91
N VAL A 476 3.60 -11.44 15.33
CA VAL A 476 3.16 -10.31 16.18
C VAL A 476 2.09 -9.44 15.47
N PRO A 477 2.35 -8.85 14.28
CA PRO A 477 1.33 -8.07 13.59
C PRO A 477 0.12 -8.91 13.14
N VAL A 478 0.34 -10.14 12.63
CA VAL A 478 -0.75 -10.97 12.10
C VAL A 478 -1.69 -11.42 13.22
N TYR A 479 -1.13 -11.90 14.34
CA TYR A 479 -1.91 -12.26 15.53
C TYR A 479 -2.61 -11.04 16.11
N GLY A 480 -1.94 -9.88 16.16
CA GLY A 480 -2.56 -8.62 16.56
C GLY A 480 -3.80 -8.27 15.75
N ILE A 481 -3.74 -8.36 14.41
CA ILE A 481 -4.91 -8.09 13.56
C ILE A 481 -6.02 -9.11 13.82
N ILE A 482 -5.71 -10.41 13.80
CA ILE A 482 -6.72 -11.47 13.88
C ILE A 482 -7.38 -11.52 15.26
N VAL A 483 -6.60 -11.38 16.32
CA VAL A 483 -7.07 -11.60 17.68
C VAL A 483 -7.41 -10.29 18.38
N VAL A 484 -6.56 -9.28 18.31
CA VAL A 484 -6.83 -8.03 19.05
C VAL A 484 -7.85 -7.16 18.32
N TYR A 485 -7.70 -6.99 17.00
CA TYR A 485 -8.60 -6.13 16.23
C TYR A 485 -9.87 -6.85 15.77
N LEU A 486 -9.75 -8.06 15.20
CA LEU A 486 -10.90 -8.82 14.70
C LEU A 486 -11.52 -9.76 15.75
N GLY A 487 -10.90 -9.94 16.92
CA GLY A 487 -11.32 -10.97 17.87
C GLY A 487 -12.71 -10.77 18.46
N GLY A 488 -13.11 -9.51 18.71
CA GLY A 488 -14.49 -9.20 19.13
C GLY A 488 -15.52 -9.64 18.09
N ILE A 489 -15.24 -9.37 16.81
CA ILE A 489 -16.10 -9.75 15.68
C ILE A 489 -16.13 -11.28 15.49
N LEU A 490 -14.98 -11.93 15.68
CA LEU A 490 -14.84 -13.39 15.54
C LEU A 490 -15.28 -14.18 16.79
N GLY A 491 -15.65 -13.49 17.87
CA GLY A 491 -16.05 -14.11 19.14
C GLY A 491 -14.91 -14.86 19.84
N PHE A 492 -13.67 -14.40 19.73
CA PHE A 492 -12.56 -15.03 20.45
C PHE A 492 -12.65 -14.77 21.96
N PRO A 493 -12.26 -15.76 22.80
CA PRO A 493 -12.22 -15.55 24.24
C PRO A 493 -11.19 -14.50 24.69
N GLU A 494 -11.50 -13.70 25.70
CA GLU A 494 -10.61 -12.64 26.25
C GLU A 494 -9.16 -13.08 26.55
N TRP A 495 -8.96 -14.32 27.00
CA TRP A 495 -7.61 -14.81 27.30
C TRP A 495 -6.69 -14.85 26.07
N THR A 496 -7.24 -14.90 24.85
CA THR A 496 -6.44 -14.87 23.62
C THR A 496 -5.81 -13.51 23.37
N HIS A 497 -6.45 -12.42 23.80
CA HIS A 497 -5.92 -11.06 23.66
C HIS A 497 -4.60 -10.91 24.44
N ARG A 498 -4.48 -11.59 25.59
CA ARG A 498 -3.31 -11.55 26.46
C ARG A 498 -2.04 -12.20 25.89
N TYR A 499 -2.10 -12.93 24.78
CA TYR A 499 -0.86 -13.37 24.10
C TYR A 499 -0.26 -12.33 23.18
N SER A 500 -1.04 -11.31 22.84
CA SER A 500 -0.54 -10.19 22.04
C SER A 500 0.09 -9.15 22.96
N PRO A 501 1.23 -8.55 22.60
CA PRO A 501 1.74 -7.39 23.33
C PRO A 501 0.75 -6.22 23.31
N PHE A 502 -0.15 -6.17 22.31
CA PHE A 502 -1.20 -5.16 22.21
C PHE A 502 -2.36 -5.37 23.18
N GLY A 503 -2.58 -6.60 23.67
CA GLY A 503 -3.65 -6.88 24.64
C GLY A 503 -3.33 -6.49 26.09
N TYR A 504 -2.15 -5.94 26.35
CA TYR A 504 -1.72 -5.46 27.66
C TYR A 504 -1.69 -3.94 27.76
N ILE A 505 -1.93 -3.23 26.65
CA ILE A 505 -1.90 -1.77 26.64
C ILE A 505 -3.25 -1.28 27.18
N PRO A 506 -3.28 -0.29 28.09
CA PRO A 506 -4.53 0.33 28.51
C PRO A 506 -5.21 0.99 27.32
N ASP A 507 -6.54 0.86 27.23
CA ASP A 507 -7.36 1.41 26.15
C ASP A 507 -7.50 2.94 26.26
N LEU A 508 -6.40 3.68 26.17
CA LEU A 508 -6.40 5.14 26.19
C LEU A 508 -7.06 5.69 24.91
N PRO A 509 -7.84 6.79 24.99
CA PRO A 509 -8.18 7.59 26.18
C PRO A 509 -9.40 7.08 26.97
N ALA A 510 -9.93 5.90 26.66
CA ALA A 510 -11.11 5.33 27.31
C ALA A 510 -10.84 4.71 28.70
N ALA A 511 -9.59 4.39 29.02
CA ALA A 511 -9.15 3.88 30.32
C ALA A 511 -8.10 4.77 30.99
N ASP A 512 -7.74 4.47 32.23
CA ASP A 512 -6.65 5.15 32.94
C ASP A 512 -5.27 4.62 32.52
N LEU A 513 -4.24 5.47 32.66
CA LEU A 513 -2.87 5.10 32.33
C LEU A 513 -2.27 4.16 33.39
N GLU A 514 -1.94 2.94 32.97
CA GLU A 514 -1.18 1.99 33.78
C GLU A 514 0.27 1.88 33.31
N TRP A 515 1.22 2.13 34.20
CA TRP A 515 2.66 2.09 33.87
C TRP A 515 3.26 0.68 33.85
N THR A 516 2.72 -0.24 34.65
CA THR A 516 3.28 -1.58 34.83
C THR A 516 3.39 -2.37 33.51
N PRO A 517 2.33 -2.45 32.68
CA PRO A 517 2.41 -3.16 31.41
C PRO A 517 3.42 -2.52 30.44
N LEU A 518 3.49 -1.19 30.40
CA LEU A 518 4.38 -0.43 29.51
C LEU A 518 5.86 -0.69 29.85
N ILE A 519 6.21 -0.69 31.14
CA ILE A 519 7.56 -1.00 31.62
C ILE A 519 7.91 -2.46 31.31
N ALA A 520 6.98 -3.40 31.57
CA ALA A 520 7.19 -4.82 31.31
C ALA A 520 7.42 -5.10 29.81
N LEU A 521 6.59 -4.56 28.92
CA LEU A 521 6.73 -4.70 27.46
C LEU A 521 8.06 -4.11 26.96
N THR A 522 8.47 -2.96 27.50
CA THR A 522 9.77 -2.35 27.17
C THR A 522 10.92 -3.25 27.60
N ALA A 523 10.87 -3.81 28.82
CA ALA A 523 11.89 -4.73 29.30
C ALA A 523 11.96 -6.03 28.46
N ILE A 524 10.81 -6.56 28.04
CA ILE A 524 10.72 -7.72 27.14
C ILE A 524 11.36 -7.39 25.79
N ALA A 525 10.99 -6.26 25.18
CA ALA A 525 11.54 -5.83 23.90
C ALA A 525 13.07 -5.69 23.93
N LEU A 526 13.62 -5.05 24.98
CA LEU A 526 15.05 -4.89 25.17
C LEU A 526 15.77 -6.23 25.42
N SER A 527 15.16 -7.14 26.19
CA SER A 527 15.70 -8.47 26.45
C SER A 527 15.79 -9.31 25.17
N LEU A 528 14.74 -9.28 24.34
CA LEU A 528 14.71 -9.96 23.04
C LEU A 528 15.74 -9.37 22.07
N ALA A 529 15.87 -8.04 22.02
CA ALA A 529 16.89 -7.37 21.21
C ALA A 529 18.31 -7.75 21.66
N ALA A 530 18.57 -7.79 22.98
CA ALA A 530 19.84 -8.23 23.54
C ALA A 530 20.15 -9.70 23.21
N ALA A 531 19.16 -10.59 23.29
CA ALA A 531 19.29 -11.99 22.88
C ALA A 531 19.63 -12.11 21.39
N GLY A 532 18.98 -11.32 20.52
CA GLY A 532 19.30 -11.22 19.10
C GLY A 532 20.75 -10.78 18.85
N ILE A 533 21.22 -9.73 19.53
CA ILE A 533 22.60 -9.25 19.42
C ILE A 533 23.60 -10.32 19.89
N ALA A 534 23.30 -11.01 21.00
CA ALA A 534 24.14 -12.08 21.52
C ALA A 534 24.20 -13.28 20.55
N GLY A 535 23.07 -13.63 19.91
CA GLY A 535 22.98 -14.65 18.88
C GLY A 535 23.78 -14.29 17.63
N PHE A 536 23.60 -13.07 17.11
CA PHE A 536 24.29 -12.59 15.91
C PHE A 536 25.82 -12.57 16.08
N ARG A 537 26.30 -12.30 17.30
CA ARG A 537 27.72 -12.38 17.63
C ARG A 537 28.28 -13.79 17.48
N ARG A 538 27.49 -14.83 17.73
CA ARG A 538 27.93 -16.23 17.75
C ARG A 538 27.68 -16.98 16.45
N ARG A 539 26.65 -16.62 15.66
CA ARG A 539 26.31 -17.33 14.42
C ARG A 539 27.24 -16.96 13.26
N ASP A 540 27.43 -17.87 12.31
CA ASP A 540 28.13 -17.55 11.06
C ASP A 540 27.26 -16.69 10.12
N LEU A 541 27.93 -15.95 9.23
CA LEU A 541 27.28 -15.16 8.19
C LEU A 541 26.99 -16.06 6.99
N GLU A 542 25.87 -15.83 6.31
CA GLU A 542 25.64 -16.43 4.99
C GLU A 542 26.51 -15.70 3.96
N SER A 543 27.69 -16.26 3.62
CA SER A 543 28.57 -15.68 2.61
C SER A 543 28.22 -16.12 1.19
N LYS A 544 28.33 -15.22 0.20
CA LYS A 544 28.08 -15.50 -1.23
C LYS A 544 29.33 -15.44 -2.10
#